data_AF-A0A3P9MU91-F1
#
_entry.id   AF-A0A3P9MU91-F1
#
_cell.length_a   1.000
_cell.length_b   1.000
_cell.length_c   1.000
_cell.angle_alpha   90.00
_cell.angle_beta   90.00
_cell.angle_gamma   90.00
#
_symmetry.space_group_name_H-M   'P 1'
#
loop_
_entity.id
_entity.type
_entity.pdbx_description
1 polymer ?
#
loop_
_entity_poly.entity_id
_entity_poly.type
_entity_poly.pdbx_seq_one_letter_code
_entity_poly.pdbx_strand_id
1 'polypeptide(L)'
;MNKRRLQSQHGIFFFFVLMQFADGDLTYSIQEELKHGSVIGNIAQDLGLDVGKLATRKARVEMEGSEKQYVGINLKNGNLFVTGRIDREELCGEKPACILVYELLLENPLELHRLSLQVQDINDNQPIFPKDIIKLEIRESTGKGARYRINAAHDADIALCCLVSSVIL
;
A
#
# COMPACT_ATOMS: atom_id res chain seq x y z
N MET A 1 47.39 -39.18 -35.60
CA MET A 1 46.51 -38.13 -36.15
C MET A 1 45.11 -38.30 -35.57
N ASN A 2 44.61 -37.23 -34.97
CA ASN A 2 43.56 -37.22 -33.95
C ASN A 2 42.15 -37.17 -34.57
N LYS A 3 41.24 -38.06 -34.17
CA LYS A 3 39.81 -38.00 -34.52
C LYS A 3 39.15 -36.87 -33.72
N ARG A 4 38.78 -35.76 -34.37
CA ARG A 4 37.91 -34.74 -33.74
C ARG A 4 36.45 -35.10 -33.99
N ARG A 5 35.80 -35.70 -32.98
CA ARG A 5 34.33 -35.74 -32.87
C ARG A 5 33.84 -34.30 -32.66
N LEU A 6 33.02 -33.80 -33.58
CA LEU A 6 32.28 -32.57 -33.40
C LEU A 6 31.15 -32.87 -32.40
N GLN A 7 31.36 -32.56 -31.12
CA GLN A 7 30.36 -32.74 -30.08
C GLN A 7 29.25 -31.69 -30.26
N SER A 8 28.02 -32.18 -30.40
CA SER A 8 26.77 -31.42 -30.32
C SER A 8 26.71 -30.65 -29.00
N GLN A 9 27.01 -29.35 -29.05
CA GLN A 9 26.82 -28.42 -27.92
C GLN A 9 25.53 -27.59 -28.04
N HIS A 10 24.66 -27.89 -29.00
CA HIS A 10 23.43 -27.12 -29.25
C HIS A 10 22.23 -27.60 -28.42
N GLY A 11 22.32 -28.77 -27.78
CA GLY A 11 21.23 -29.31 -26.97
C GLY A 11 21.10 -28.71 -25.56
N ILE A 12 22.17 -28.13 -25.01
CA ILE A 12 22.18 -27.65 -23.62
C ILE A 12 21.77 -26.18 -23.52
N PHE A 13 22.08 -25.36 -24.54
CA PHE A 13 21.71 -23.94 -24.54
C PHE A 13 20.21 -23.70 -24.69
N PHE A 14 19.47 -24.66 -25.28
CA PHE A 14 18.03 -24.56 -25.49
C PHE A 14 17.19 -24.87 -24.23
N PHE A 15 17.79 -25.45 -23.18
CA PHE A 15 17.05 -25.80 -21.96
C PHE A 15 16.92 -24.64 -20.97
N PHE A 16 17.62 -23.52 -21.18
CA PHE A 16 17.64 -22.38 -20.25
C PHE A 16 16.52 -21.34 -20.48
N VAL A 17 15.61 -21.54 -21.44
CA VAL A 17 14.76 -20.44 -21.96
C VAL A 17 13.33 -20.37 -21.40
N LEU A 18 12.86 -21.25 -20.51
CA LEU A 18 11.47 -21.16 -20.01
C LEU A 18 11.34 -21.30 -18.49
N MET A 19 12.08 -20.51 -17.73
CA MET A 19 11.60 -20.09 -16.41
C MET A 19 10.72 -18.86 -16.62
N GLN A 20 9.44 -19.09 -16.95
CA GLN A 20 8.44 -18.04 -16.81
C GLN A 20 8.26 -17.81 -15.31
N PHE A 21 8.83 -16.73 -14.79
CA PHE A 21 8.38 -16.19 -13.51
C PHE A 21 6.93 -15.77 -13.73
N ALA A 22 6.00 -16.64 -13.34
CA ALA A 22 4.60 -16.28 -13.23
C ALA A 22 4.47 -15.39 -12.00
N ASP A 23 4.67 -14.08 -12.20
CA ASP A 23 4.32 -13.08 -11.20
C ASP A 23 2.79 -12.91 -11.30
N GLY A 24 2.07 -13.71 -10.52
CA GLY A 24 0.60 -13.70 -10.44
C GLY A 24 0.07 -12.71 -9.41
N ASP A 25 0.96 -11.95 -8.78
CA ASP A 25 0.65 -11.01 -7.70
C ASP A 25 0.35 -9.63 -8.29
N LEU A 26 -0.86 -9.13 -8.05
CA LEU A 26 -1.27 -7.78 -8.42
C LEU A 26 -0.82 -6.80 -7.35
N THR A 27 -0.20 -5.69 -7.76
CA THR A 27 0.18 -4.62 -6.82
C THR A 27 -0.39 -3.29 -7.29
N TYR A 28 -1.17 -2.64 -6.43
CA TYR A 28 -1.70 -1.30 -6.65
C TYR A 28 -1.22 -0.35 -5.55
N SER A 29 -1.10 0.93 -5.89
CA SER A 29 -0.84 1.97 -4.90
C SER A 29 -1.91 3.04 -4.95
N ILE A 30 -2.40 3.42 -3.78
CA ILE A 30 -3.45 4.42 -3.61
C ILE A 30 -3.08 5.40 -2.51
N GLN A 31 -3.59 6.61 -2.58
CA GLN A 31 -3.64 7.50 -1.43
C GLN A 31 -4.72 7.02 -0.45
N GLU A 32 -4.55 7.28 0.83
CA GLU A 32 -5.65 7.14 1.78
C GLU A 32 -6.76 8.17 1.53
N GLU A 33 -7.86 8.08 2.29
CA GLU A 33 -9.02 8.99 2.19
C GLU A 33 -9.62 9.14 0.79
N LEU A 34 -9.42 8.14 -0.07
CA LEU A 34 -10.07 8.10 -1.37
C LEU A 34 -11.59 8.03 -1.22
N LYS A 35 -12.29 8.78 -2.07
CA LYS A 35 -13.75 8.81 -2.09
C LYS A 35 -14.31 7.43 -2.43
N HIS A 36 -15.43 7.09 -1.80
CA HIS A 36 -16.22 5.91 -2.17
C HIS A 36 -16.51 5.90 -3.69
N GLY A 37 -16.30 4.76 -4.33
CA GLY A 37 -16.45 4.56 -5.77
C GLY A 37 -15.22 4.96 -6.61
N SER A 38 -14.15 5.49 -6.00
CA SER A 38 -12.91 5.78 -6.72
C SER A 38 -12.32 4.50 -7.32
N VAL A 39 -11.92 4.58 -8.59
CA VAL A 39 -11.33 3.45 -9.32
C VAL A 39 -9.84 3.35 -8.98
N ILE A 40 -9.40 2.16 -8.60
CA ILE A 40 -8.01 1.85 -8.25
C ILE A 40 -7.25 1.34 -9.49
N GLY A 41 -7.85 0.40 -10.22
CA GLY A 41 -7.23 -0.27 -11.37
C GLY A 41 -8.20 -1.21 -12.07
N ASN A 42 -7.76 -1.86 -13.17
CA ASN A 42 -8.58 -2.81 -13.93
C ASN A 42 -7.98 -4.23 -13.85
N ILE A 43 -8.56 -5.06 -13.00
CA ILE A 43 -8.08 -6.42 -12.74
C ILE A 43 -8.24 -7.32 -13.96
N ALA A 44 -9.32 -7.14 -14.74
CA ALA A 44 -9.53 -7.95 -15.95
C ALA A 44 -8.38 -7.73 -16.95
N GLN A 45 -8.01 -6.47 -17.16
CA GLN A 45 -6.91 -6.09 -18.04
C GLN A 45 -5.57 -6.60 -17.52
N ASP A 46 -5.29 -6.40 -16.23
CA ASP A 46 -3.99 -6.74 -15.63
C ASP A 46 -3.75 -8.26 -15.57
N LEU A 47 -4.81 -9.06 -15.44
CA LEU A 47 -4.74 -10.54 -15.51
C LEU A 47 -4.93 -11.10 -16.93
N GLY A 48 -5.19 -10.24 -17.94
CA GLY A 48 -5.50 -10.68 -19.30
C GLY A 48 -6.79 -11.51 -19.41
N LEU A 49 -7.73 -11.29 -18.48
CA LEU A 49 -9.02 -11.97 -18.43
C LEU A 49 -10.07 -11.18 -19.20
N ASP A 50 -10.96 -11.89 -19.90
CA ASP A 50 -12.16 -11.27 -20.44
C ASP A 50 -13.10 -10.85 -19.31
N VAL A 51 -13.71 -9.68 -19.42
CA VAL A 51 -14.57 -9.11 -18.36
C VAL A 51 -15.78 -10.02 -18.08
N GLY A 52 -16.33 -10.67 -19.10
CA GLY A 52 -17.42 -11.64 -18.94
C GLY A 52 -17.02 -12.86 -18.09
N LYS A 53 -15.73 -13.21 -18.07
CA LYS A 53 -15.21 -14.28 -17.22
C LYS A 53 -15.28 -13.94 -15.74
N LEU A 54 -15.16 -12.67 -15.36
CA LEU A 54 -15.27 -12.28 -13.95
C LEU A 54 -16.65 -12.59 -13.37
N ALA A 55 -17.72 -12.26 -14.11
CA ALA A 55 -19.09 -12.54 -13.68
C ALA A 55 -19.40 -14.05 -13.69
N THR A 56 -19.04 -14.75 -14.77
CA THR A 56 -19.32 -16.19 -14.92
C THR A 56 -18.54 -17.05 -13.93
N ARG A 57 -17.33 -16.64 -13.56
CA ARG A 57 -16.49 -17.29 -12.54
C ARG A 57 -16.71 -16.74 -11.14
N LYS A 58 -17.73 -15.90 -10.92
CA LYS A 58 -18.07 -15.29 -9.62
C LYS A 58 -16.87 -14.68 -8.89
N ALA A 59 -16.10 -13.86 -9.61
CA ALA A 59 -14.91 -13.22 -9.06
C ALA A 59 -15.26 -12.45 -7.77
N ARG A 60 -14.51 -12.68 -6.71
CA ARG A 60 -14.66 -11.97 -5.43
C ARG A 60 -13.31 -11.59 -4.85
N VAL A 61 -13.28 -10.48 -4.14
CA VAL A 61 -12.09 -9.95 -3.46
C VAL A 61 -12.35 -9.97 -1.98
N GLU A 62 -11.47 -10.63 -1.23
CA GLU A 62 -11.55 -10.77 0.23
C GLU A 62 -10.26 -10.25 0.87
N MET A 63 -10.37 -9.53 1.99
CA MET A 63 -9.20 -9.01 2.70
C MET A 63 -8.61 -10.10 3.59
N GLU A 64 -7.29 -10.24 3.57
CA GLU A 64 -6.61 -11.19 4.45
C GLU A 64 -6.74 -10.74 5.92
N GLY A 65 -7.29 -11.60 6.77
CA GLY A 65 -7.38 -11.37 8.22
C GLY A 65 -8.45 -10.37 8.69
N SER A 66 -9.36 -9.92 7.81
CA SER A 66 -10.48 -9.04 8.20
C SER A 66 -11.74 -9.33 7.38
N GLU A 67 -12.90 -9.30 8.04
CA GLU A 67 -14.22 -9.34 7.36
C GLU A 67 -14.62 -7.97 6.78
N LYS A 68 -13.91 -6.88 7.12
CA LYS A 68 -14.19 -5.54 6.59
C LYS A 68 -13.81 -5.45 5.11
N GLN A 69 -14.70 -4.91 4.28
CA GLN A 69 -14.47 -4.69 2.85
C GLN A 69 -14.24 -3.20 2.54
N TYR A 70 -12.97 -2.83 2.32
CA TYR A 70 -12.59 -1.48 1.88
C TYR A 70 -12.53 -1.33 0.36
N VAL A 71 -12.46 -2.45 -0.35
CA VAL A 71 -12.29 -2.52 -1.80
C VAL A 71 -13.27 -3.55 -2.37
N GLY A 72 -13.80 -3.27 -3.56
CA GLY A 72 -14.69 -4.15 -4.30
C GLY A 72 -14.35 -4.21 -5.79
N ILE A 73 -14.85 -5.24 -6.48
CA ILE A 73 -14.66 -5.44 -7.92
C ILE A 73 -15.98 -5.24 -8.67
N ASN A 74 -15.95 -4.48 -9.75
CA ASN A 74 -17.07 -4.32 -10.65
C ASN A 74 -16.97 -5.36 -11.77
N LEU A 75 -17.82 -6.39 -11.69
CA LEU A 75 -17.83 -7.52 -12.62
C LEU A 75 -18.22 -7.15 -14.06
N LYS A 76 -18.79 -5.96 -14.29
CA LYS A 76 -19.23 -5.53 -15.62
C LYS A 76 -18.13 -4.88 -16.45
N ASN A 77 -17.11 -4.32 -15.80
CA ASN A 77 -16.01 -3.62 -16.48
C ASN A 77 -14.62 -4.06 -16.00
N GLY A 78 -14.52 -4.86 -14.94
CA GLY A 78 -13.26 -5.35 -14.37
C GLY A 78 -12.55 -4.36 -13.44
N ASN A 79 -13.18 -3.24 -13.11
CA ASN A 79 -12.55 -2.22 -12.26
C ASN A 79 -12.57 -2.64 -10.79
N LEU A 80 -11.42 -2.50 -10.13
CA LEU A 80 -11.28 -2.47 -8.68
C LEU A 80 -11.61 -1.05 -8.19
N PHE A 81 -12.43 -0.93 -7.14
CA PHE A 81 -12.86 0.37 -6.64
C PHE A 81 -12.98 0.39 -5.11
N VAL A 82 -12.90 1.58 -4.54
CA VAL A 82 -13.00 1.83 -3.10
C VAL A 82 -14.45 1.70 -2.63
N THR A 83 -14.73 0.83 -1.66
CA THR A 83 -16.05 0.64 -1.03
C THR A 83 -16.15 1.24 0.36
N GLY A 84 -15.03 1.37 1.08
CA GLY A 84 -14.98 1.92 2.44
C GLY A 84 -13.92 3.01 2.58
N ARG A 85 -13.99 3.79 3.67
CA ARG A 85 -12.93 4.73 4.02
C ARG A 85 -11.65 3.96 4.37
N ILE A 86 -10.54 4.32 3.73
CA ILE A 86 -9.23 3.75 3.98
C ILE A 86 -8.44 4.83 4.72
N ASP A 87 -8.20 4.58 6.00
CA ASP A 87 -7.50 5.45 6.94
C ASP A 87 -6.24 4.70 7.37
N ARG A 88 -5.06 5.22 7.00
CA ARG A 88 -3.80 4.51 7.19
C ARG A 88 -3.46 4.38 8.67
N GLU A 89 -3.82 5.36 9.48
CA GLU A 89 -3.64 5.39 10.93
C GLU A 89 -4.44 4.27 11.60
N GLU A 90 -5.73 4.10 11.26
CA GLU A 90 -6.57 3.01 11.78
C GLU A 90 -6.04 1.64 11.37
N LEU A 91 -5.56 1.49 10.12
CA LEU A 91 -5.20 0.19 9.55
C LEU A 91 -3.77 -0.26 9.89
N CYS A 92 -2.83 0.66 9.89
CA CYS A 92 -1.40 0.37 9.95
C CYS A 92 -0.69 1.05 11.12
N GLY A 93 -1.33 2.05 11.77
CA GLY A 93 -0.72 2.85 12.83
C GLY A 93 0.54 3.55 12.36
N GLU A 94 1.58 3.57 13.19
CA GLU A 94 2.85 4.25 12.91
C GLU A 94 3.83 3.40 12.04
N LYS A 95 3.35 2.35 11.37
CA LYS A 95 4.21 1.49 10.55
C LYS A 95 4.67 2.22 9.28
N PRO A 96 5.97 2.20 8.96
CA PRO A 96 6.53 2.97 7.83
C PRO A 96 6.00 2.56 6.45
N ALA A 97 5.42 1.36 6.34
CA ALA A 97 4.75 0.89 5.14
C ALA A 97 3.39 0.32 5.52
N CYS A 98 2.35 0.74 4.80
CA CYS A 98 1.00 0.23 4.93
C CYS A 98 0.62 -0.57 3.68
N ILE A 99 0.57 -1.90 3.81
CA ILE A 99 0.20 -2.81 2.73
C ILE A 99 -0.97 -3.64 3.20
N LEU A 100 -2.10 -3.49 2.53
CA LEU A 100 -3.28 -4.31 2.73
C LEU A 100 -3.25 -5.45 1.73
N VAL A 101 -3.40 -6.69 2.19
CA VAL A 101 -3.39 -7.86 1.32
C VAL A 101 -4.83 -8.34 1.11
N TYR A 102 -5.15 -8.61 -0.15
CA TYR A 102 -6.41 -9.16 -0.58
C TYR A 102 -6.18 -10.41 -1.43
N GLU A 103 -7.18 -11.28 -1.45
CA GLU A 103 -7.23 -12.44 -2.32
C GLU A 103 -8.36 -12.25 -3.33
N LEU A 104 -8.01 -12.35 -4.62
CA LEU A 104 -8.99 -12.44 -5.70
C LEU A 104 -9.25 -13.92 -6.00
N LEU A 105 -10.48 -14.37 -5.76
CA LEU A 105 -10.91 -15.73 -6.02
C LEU A 105 -11.77 -15.78 -7.29
N LEU A 106 -11.46 -16.71 -8.19
CA LEU A 106 -12.30 -17.08 -9.34
C LEU A 106 -12.70 -18.56 -9.22
N GLU A 107 -13.97 -18.88 -9.48
CA GLU A 107 -14.50 -20.24 -9.42
C GLU A 107 -14.49 -20.93 -10.80
N ASN A 108 -14.49 -22.26 -10.79
CA ASN A 108 -14.67 -23.15 -11.96
C ASN A 108 -13.74 -22.86 -13.17
N PRO A 109 -12.42 -23.16 -13.10
CA PRO A 109 -11.70 -23.79 -11.97
C PRO A 109 -11.39 -22.78 -10.85
N LEU A 110 -11.03 -23.28 -9.66
CA LEU A 110 -10.64 -22.42 -8.55
C LEU A 110 -9.26 -21.81 -8.84
N GLU A 111 -9.20 -20.48 -8.93
CA GLU A 111 -7.97 -19.69 -9.05
C GLU A 111 -7.93 -18.63 -7.96
N LEU A 112 -6.74 -18.39 -7.40
CA LEU A 112 -6.51 -17.41 -6.35
C LEU A 112 -5.31 -16.55 -6.76
N HIS A 113 -5.52 -15.24 -6.81
CA HIS A 113 -4.49 -14.25 -7.07
C HIS A 113 -4.30 -13.38 -5.85
N ARG A 114 -3.06 -13.15 -5.46
CA ARG A 114 -2.74 -12.23 -4.38
C ARG A 114 -2.78 -10.80 -4.92
N LEU A 115 -3.43 -9.91 -4.18
CA LEU A 115 -3.50 -8.49 -4.48
C LEU A 115 -2.96 -7.69 -3.30
N SER A 116 -1.85 -7.01 -3.52
CA SER A 116 -1.23 -6.12 -2.55
C SER A 116 -1.63 -4.67 -2.84
N LEU A 117 -2.27 -4.02 -1.88
CA LEU A 117 -2.68 -2.63 -1.97
C LEU A 117 -1.80 -1.78 -1.04
N GLN A 118 -0.90 -1.01 -1.63
CA GLN A 118 -0.03 -0.09 -0.91
C GLN A 118 -0.74 1.24 -0.67
N VAL A 119 -1.01 1.54 0.59
CA VAL A 119 -1.63 2.80 1.02
C VAL A 119 -0.53 3.83 1.26
N GLN A 120 -0.63 4.95 0.56
CA GLN A 120 0.25 6.11 0.70
C GLN A 120 -0.34 7.08 1.71
N ASP A 121 0.50 7.44 2.67
CA ASP A 121 0.28 8.50 3.66
C ASP A 121 0.02 9.85 2.96
N ILE A 122 -1.04 10.54 3.34
CA ILE A 122 -1.26 11.95 3.01
C ILE A 122 -1.10 12.78 4.29
N ASN A 123 -0.65 14.02 4.17
CA ASN A 123 -0.56 14.92 5.33
C ASN A 123 -1.94 15.54 5.61
N ASP A 124 -2.84 14.75 6.20
CA ASP A 124 -4.18 15.19 6.62
C ASP A 124 -4.32 15.30 8.14
N ASN A 125 -3.32 14.89 8.92
CA ASN A 125 -3.28 15.11 10.35
C ASN A 125 -2.55 16.41 10.69
N GLN A 126 -3.10 17.15 11.65
CA GLN A 126 -2.44 18.35 12.18
C GLN A 126 -1.62 17.99 13.41
N PRO A 127 -0.42 18.55 13.60
CA PRO A 127 0.37 18.30 14.79
C PRO A 127 -0.37 18.80 16.04
N ILE A 128 -0.54 17.92 17.03
CA ILE A 128 -1.26 18.19 18.27
C ILE A 128 -0.26 18.32 19.42
N PHE A 129 -0.35 19.40 20.19
CA PHE A 129 0.38 19.52 21.44
C PHE A 129 -0.34 18.78 22.56
N PRO A 130 0.38 18.12 23.48
CA PRO A 130 -0.25 17.44 24.62
C PRO A 130 -0.93 18.40 25.61
N LYS A 131 -0.66 19.71 25.51
CA LYS A 131 -1.32 20.75 26.31
C LYS A 131 -1.62 21.95 25.42
N ASP A 132 -2.86 22.44 25.50
CA ASP A 132 -3.31 23.65 24.80
C ASP A 132 -2.61 24.91 25.35
N ILE A 133 -2.22 24.88 26.62
CA ILE A 133 -1.56 26.00 27.31
C ILE A 133 -0.29 25.50 27.98
N ILE A 134 0.83 26.11 27.60
CA ILE A 134 2.15 25.87 28.21
C ILE A 134 2.45 27.04 29.14
N LYS A 135 2.51 26.77 30.46
CA LYS A 135 2.95 27.76 31.46
C LYS A 135 4.43 27.54 31.76
N LEU A 136 5.24 28.56 31.53
CA LEU A 136 6.67 28.58 31.86
C LEU A 136 6.91 29.61 32.97
N GLU A 137 7.54 29.17 34.06
CA GLU A 137 7.97 30.06 35.13
C GLU A 137 9.47 30.31 34.99
N ILE A 138 9.84 31.55 34.62
CA ILE A 138 11.22 31.95 34.38
C ILE A 138 11.61 32.97 35.44
N ARG A 139 12.70 32.67 36.16
CA ARG A 139 13.26 33.62 37.12
C ARG A 139 13.86 34.81 36.38
N GLU A 140 13.60 36.02 36.84
CA GLU A 140 14.16 37.26 36.26
C GLU A 140 15.69 37.30 36.26
N SER A 141 16.33 36.63 37.23
CA SER A 141 17.79 36.55 37.35
C SER A 141 18.42 35.53 36.40
N THR A 142 17.64 34.96 35.48
CA THR A 142 18.12 34.01 34.48
C THR A 142 19.13 34.68 33.54
N GLY A 143 20.29 34.04 33.38
CA GLY A 143 21.33 34.52 32.45
C GLY A 143 20.93 34.40 30.98
N LYS A 144 21.50 35.27 30.13
CA LYS A 144 21.30 35.21 28.68
C LYS A 144 21.73 33.84 28.12
N GLY A 145 20.96 33.31 27.18
CA GLY A 145 21.23 32.02 26.54
C GLY A 145 20.62 30.80 27.25
N ALA A 146 19.86 31.00 28.34
CA ALA A 146 19.09 29.93 28.95
C ALA A 146 18.07 29.33 27.96
N ARG A 147 17.89 28.00 28.01
CA ARG A 147 16.99 27.24 27.14
C ARG A 147 15.95 26.52 27.96
N TYR A 148 14.71 26.55 27.50
CA TYR A 148 13.57 25.90 28.15
C TYR A 148 12.97 24.89 27.19
N ARG A 149 12.79 23.65 27.67
CA ARG A 149 12.16 22.60 26.88
C ARG A 149 10.65 22.76 26.99
N ILE A 150 9.99 22.70 25.84
CA ILE A 150 8.54 22.51 25.74
C ILE A 150 8.28 21.11 25.22
N ASN A 151 7.09 20.59 25.50
CA ASN A 151 6.68 19.31 24.93
C ASN A 151 6.58 19.47 23.41
N ALA A 152 7.11 18.50 22.68
CA ALA A 152 6.96 18.45 21.23
C ALA A 152 5.48 18.22 20.87
N ALA A 153 5.05 18.76 19.73
CA ALA A 153 3.80 18.32 19.12
C ALA A 153 3.96 16.88 18.62
N HIS A 154 2.86 16.14 18.56
CA HIS A 154 2.80 14.81 17.96
C HIS A 154 1.91 14.88 16.74
N ASP A 155 2.40 14.29 15.66
CA ASP A 155 1.72 14.18 14.37
C ASP A 155 1.60 12.68 14.06
N ALA A 156 0.43 12.26 13.58
CA ALA A 156 0.16 10.86 13.30
C ALA A 156 0.75 10.41 11.94
N ASP A 157 1.09 11.36 11.08
CA ASP A 157 1.63 11.13 9.74
C ASP A 157 3.11 10.68 9.79
N ILE A 158 3.51 9.81 8.86
CA ILE A 158 4.82 9.14 8.86
C ILE A 158 5.85 9.91 8.02
N ALA A 159 5.43 10.77 7.07
CA ALA A 159 6.36 11.47 6.18
C ALA A 159 6.14 12.99 5.99
N LEU A 160 7.20 13.75 6.31
CA LEU A 160 7.45 15.17 6.02
C LEU A 160 6.48 16.21 6.61
N CYS A 161 6.25 16.19 7.93
CA CYS A 161 5.73 17.35 8.66
C CYS A 161 6.50 17.65 9.96
N CYS A 162 7.84 17.61 9.93
CA CYS A 162 8.65 17.89 11.13
C CYS A 162 9.34 19.28 11.14
N LEU A 163 8.93 20.24 10.30
CA LEU A 163 9.27 21.65 10.50
C LEU A 163 8.09 22.38 11.14
N VAL A 164 7.76 22.00 12.38
CA VAL A 164 6.88 22.82 13.22
C VAL A 164 7.70 24.00 13.72
N SER A 165 7.52 25.18 13.10
CA SER A 165 8.06 26.42 13.65
C SER A 165 7.26 26.77 14.92
N SER A 166 7.88 26.61 16.08
CA SER A 166 7.27 27.08 17.34
C SER A 166 7.35 28.61 17.37
N VAL A 167 6.26 29.31 17.05
CA VAL A 167 6.16 30.76 17.26
C VAL A 167 5.75 30.99 18.70
N ILE A 168 6.66 31.57 19.49
CA ILE A 168 6.35 32.13 20.81
C ILE A 168 5.88 33.57 20.54
N LEU A 169 4.58 33.86 20.75
CA LEU A 169 4.06 35.22 20.78
C LEU A 169 4.42 35.91 22.11
#